data_AF-A0A435Z902-F1
#
_entry.id   AF-A0A435Z902-F1
#
_cell.length_a   1.000
_cell.length_b   1.000
_cell.length_c   1.000
_cell.angle_alpha   90.00
_cell.angle_beta   90.00
_cell.angle_gamma   90.00
#
_symmetry.space_group_name_H-M   'P 1'
#
loop_
_entity.id
_entity.type
_entity.pdbx_description
1 polymer ?
#
loop_
_entity_poly.entity_id
_entity_poly.type
_entity_poly.pdbx_seq_one_letter_code
_entity_poly.pdbx_strand_id
1 'polypeptide(L)' 'AYVDNEVAYHKQVDDALQTLLIPSASNAELKDLLETGLKIFQGHEQHAEHVAGMLR' A
#
# COMPACT_ATOMS: atom_id res chain seq x y z
N ALA A 1 -3.07 -5.99 -18.14
CA ALA A 1 -4.40 -5.91 -17.48
C ALA A 1 -4.33 -6.38 -16.03
N TYR A 2 -4.25 -7.68 -15.72
CA TYR A 2 -4.20 -8.16 -14.32
C TYR A 2 -3.07 -7.49 -13.52
N VAL A 3 -1.84 -7.57 -14.03
CA VAL A 3 -0.66 -7.07 -13.32
C VAL A 3 -0.65 -5.54 -13.18
N ASP A 4 -1.14 -4.82 -14.19
CA ASP A 4 -1.30 -3.36 -14.09
C ASP A 4 -2.36 -2.99 -13.03
N ASN A 5 -3.42 -3.80 -12.90
CA ASN A 5 -4.44 -3.59 -11.87
C ASN A 5 -3.91 -3.89 -10.46
N GLU A 6 -3.06 -4.90 -10.29
CA GLU A 6 -2.42 -5.20 -9.00
C GLU A 6 -1.56 -4.03 -8.52
N VAL A 7 -0.73 -3.46 -9.41
CA VAL A 7 0.08 -2.27 -9.09
C VAL A 7 -0.81 -1.08 -8.73
N ALA A 8 -1.86 -0.84 -9.52
CA ALA A 8 -2.79 0.27 -9.25
C ALA A 8 -3.54 0.09 -7.92
N TYR A 9 -3.94 -1.13 -7.59
CA TYR A 9 -4.60 -1.46 -6.32
C TYR A 9 -3.68 -1.17 -5.13
N HIS A 10 -2.43 -1.63 -5.17
CA HIS A 10 -1.49 -1.39 -4.08
C HIS A 10 -1.25 0.11 -3.84
N LYS A 11 -1.08 0.89 -4.92
CA LYS A 11 -0.96 2.35 -4.84
C LYS A 11 -2.18 3.01 -4.18
N GLN A 12 -3.39 2.56 -4.52
CA GLN A 12 -4.61 3.09 -3.89
C GLN A 12 -4.69 2.76 -2.40
N VAL A 13 -4.24 1.57 -1.99
CA VAL A 13 -4.20 1.18 -0.58
C VAL A 13 -3.19 2.04 0.19
N ASP A 14 -1.99 2.22 -0.36
CA ASP A 14 -0.95 3.05 0.25
C ASP A 14 -1.38 4.51 0.38
N ASP A 15 -1.99 5.08 -0.66
CA ASP A 15 -2.55 6.44 -0.62
C ASP A 15 -3.65 6.57 0.44
N ALA A 16 -4.57 5.60 0.54
CA ALA A 16 -5.63 5.61 1.53
C ALA A 16 -5.07 5.55 2.97
N LEU A 17 -4.04 4.74 3.19
CA LEU A 17 -3.35 4.66 4.48
C LEU A 17 -2.68 5.99 4.83
N GLN A 18 -1.89 6.55 3.91
CA GLN A 18 -1.10 7.77 4.15
C GLN A 18 -1.95 9.02 4.31
N THR A 19 -2.98 9.17 3.49
CA THR A 19 -3.67 10.46 3.34
C THR A 19 -4.98 10.54 4.13
N LEU A 20 -5.56 9.40 4.48
CA LEU A 20 -6.86 9.35 5.16
C LEU A 20 -6.79 8.60 6.49
N LEU A 21 -6.39 7.32 6.47
CA LEU A 21 -6.56 6.46 7.64
C LEU A 21 -5.58 6.78 8.78
N ILE A 22 -4.28 6.87 8.50
CA ILE A 22 -3.26 7.20 9.51
C ILE A 22 -3.50 8.58 10.12
N PRO A 23 -3.78 9.65 9.34
CA PRO A 23 -4.09 10.97 9.91
C PRO A 23 -5.38 11.00 10.74
N SER A 24 -6.36 10.15 10.41
CA SER A 24 -7.65 10.10 11.11
C SER A 24 -7.65 9.20 12.34
N ALA A 25 -6.59 8.43 12.57
CA ALA A 25 -6.51 7.50 13.70
C ALA A 25 -6.13 8.23 14.99
N SER A 26 -7.10 8.35 15.91
CA SER A 26 -6.89 8.96 17.23
C SER A 26 -6.37 7.98 18.29
N ASN A 27 -6.58 6.67 18.09
CA ASN A 27 -6.03 5.65 18.98
C ASN A 27 -4.58 5.36 18.58
N ALA A 28 -3.66 5.45 19.54
CA ALA A 28 -2.22 5.33 19.29
C ALA A 28 -1.84 3.95 18.76
N GLU A 29 -2.38 2.88 19.35
CA GLU A 29 -2.08 1.50 18.94
C GLU A 29 -2.57 1.20 17.53
N LEU A 30 -3.77 1.70 17.18
CA LEU A 30 -4.30 1.61 15.81
C LEU A 30 -3.43 2.39 14.83
N LYS A 31 -3.00 3.60 15.20
CA LYS A 31 -2.14 4.41 14.33
C LYS A 31 -0.81 3.69 14.06
N ASP A 32 -0.17 3.18 15.09
CA ASP A 32 1.08 2.41 14.98
C ASP A 32 0.89 1.15 14.11
N LEU A 33 -0.25 0.47 14.25
CA LEU A 33 -0.61 -0.66 13.41
C LEU A 33 -0.75 -0.26 11.94
N LEU A 34 -1.42 0.85 11.65
CA LEU A 34 -1.60 1.36 10.28
C LEU A 34 -0.27 1.82 9.67
N GLU A 35 0.60 2.49 10.42
CA GLU A 35 1.94 2.87 9.98
C GLU A 35 2.84 1.66 9.69
N THR A 36 2.71 0.61 10.51
CA THR A 36 3.38 -0.68 10.26
C THR A 36 2.82 -1.35 9.01
N GLY A 37 1.49 -1.38 8.88
CA GLY A 37 0.79 -1.92 7.71
C GLY A 37 1.21 -1.24 6.41
N LEU A 38 1.31 0.10 6.41
CA LEU A 38 1.77 0.87 5.25
C LEU A 38 3.12 0.38 4.72
N LYS A 39 4.10 0.14 5.61
CA LYS A 39 5.41 -0.36 5.18
C LYS A 39 5.32 -1.75 4.52
N ILE A 40 4.41 -2.59 4.98
CA ILE A 40 4.18 -3.93 4.39
C ILE A 40 3.54 -3.79 3.01
N PHE A 41 2.53 -2.93 2.86
CA PHE A 41 1.87 -2.71 1.58
C PHE A 41 2.79 -2.06 0.54
N GLN A 42 3.67 -1.14 0.95
CA GLN A 42 4.74 -0.61 0.09
C GLN A 42 5.67 -1.72 -0.42
N GLY A 43 5.99 -2.70 0.42
CA GLY A 43 6.76 -3.88 0.00
C GLY A 43 6.01 -4.73 -1.02
N HIS A 44 4.69 -4.90 -0.85
CA HIS A 44 3.85 -5.58 -1.83
C HIS A 44 3.72 -4.80 -3.14
N GLU A 45 3.61 -3.47 -3.09
CA GLU A 45 3.61 -2.60 -4.28
C GLU A 45 4.90 -2.81 -5.08
N GLN A 46 6.07 -2.72 -4.43
CA GLN A 46 7.36 -2.93 -5.09
C GLN A 46 7.47 -4.30 -5.74
N HIS A 47 6.94 -5.35 -5.08
CA HIS A 47 6.90 -6.67 -5.66
C HIS A 47 5.97 -6.74 -6.89
N ALA A 48 4.78 -6.12 -6.81
CA ALA A 48 3.87 -6.04 -7.94
C ALA A 48 4.48 -5.28 -9.13
N GLU A 49 5.19 -4.18 -8.88
CA GLU A 49 5.92 -3.42 -9.91
C GLU A 49 7.05 -4.24 -10.53
N HIS A 50 7.78 -5.01 -9.73
CA HIS A 50 8.81 -5.92 -10.22
C HIS A 50 8.20 -6.98 -11.15
N VAL A 51 7.13 -7.64 -10.72
CA VAL A 51 6.42 -8.65 -11.54
C VAL A 51 5.89 -8.02 -12.83
N ALA A 52 5.36 -6.80 -12.77
CA ALA A 52 4.97 -6.04 -13.96
C ALA A 52 6.12 -5.80 -14.92
N GLY A 53 7.31 -5.47 -14.40
CA GLY A 53 8.52 -5.29 -15.19
C GLY A 53 8.99 -6.58 -15.88
N MET A 54 8.82 -7.75 -15.25
CA MET A 54 9.22 -9.04 -15.85
C MET A 54 8.30 -9.53 -16.96
N LEU A 55 7.05 -9.06 -17.01
CA LEU A 55 6.03 -9.53 -17.94
C LEU A 55 5.84 -8.60 -19.16
N ARG A 56 6.59 -7.50 -19.22
CA ARG A 56 6.65 -6.57 -20.35
C ARG A 56 7.82 -6.90 -21.25
#